data_AF-A0A6V8NW06-F1
#
_entry.id   AF-A0A6V8NW06-F1
#
_cell.length_a   1.000
_cell.length_b   1.000
_cell.length_c   1.000
_cell.angle_alpha   90.00
_cell.angle_beta   90.00
_cell.angle_gamma   90.00
#
_symmetry.space_group_name_H-M   'P 1'
#
loop_
_entity.id
_entity.type
_entity.pdbx_description
1 polymer ?
#
loop_
_entity_poly.entity_id
_entity_poly.type
_entity_poly.pdbx_seq_one_letter_code
_entity_poly.pdbx_strand_id
1 'polypeptide(L)'
;GPNLHIVSSLSDILNVEPEYEKAVENALSEKINSFILKALADIEIAISKLKSKGRGRMSFIPLDSRIANESSDTPAGIIGRAVDFVRVDAEFAGIAKNLIKNIFIVIDLKTALELYSTFNIQHSTVFVTLDGEIVEPSGAVIGGEGRGVLKRKRELREIEELIGQKTDSISMLQEDINRLQQELSDKESGIRDIENAVVNAEKEMSLSKFTSANYQEEKDRIDRKLAYLSIEVEEIVREKESLKNMIIEKEKAINAGESEKSAIEKDMADLLEE
;
A
#
# COMPACT_ATOMS: atom_id res chain seq x y z
N GLY A 1 -51.55 2.43 1.10
CA GLY A 1 -51.97 2.70 -0.28
C GLY A 1 -51.18 1.82 -1.23
N PRO A 2 -51.62 1.61 -2.48
CA PRO A 2 -50.92 0.70 -3.39
C PRO A 2 -49.46 1.15 -3.63
N ASN A 3 -48.55 0.18 -3.56
CA ASN A 3 -47.13 0.39 -3.77
C ASN A 3 -46.85 0.65 -5.25
N LEU A 4 -46.09 1.70 -5.53
CA LEU A 4 -45.64 2.06 -6.87
C LEU A 4 -44.23 1.51 -7.04
N HIS A 5 -44.00 0.65 -8.03
CA HIS A 5 -42.70 0.04 -8.28
C HIS A 5 -41.98 0.75 -9.43
N ILE A 6 -41.13 1.72 -9.07
CA ILE A 6 -40.25 2.40 -10.01
C ILE A 6 -38.98 1.56 -10.17
N VAL A 7 -38.62 1.23 -11.41
CA VAL A 7 -37.43 0.45 -11.74
C VAL A 7 -36.23 1.39 -11.93
N SER A 8 -36.35 2.36 -12.84
CA SER A 8 -35.29 3.32 -13.15
C SER A 8 -35.86 4.54 -13.89
N SER A 9 -35.02 5.51 -14.27
CA SER A 9 -35.37 6.57 -15.23
C SER A 9 -34.77 6.27 -16.61
N LEU A 10 -35.39 6.78 -17.68
CA LEU A 10 -34.86 6.60 -19.03
C LEU A 10 -33.44 7.19 -19.16
N SER A 11 -33.19 8.37 -18.60
CA SER A 11 -31.85 8.97 -18.62
C SER A 11 -30.78 8.17 -17.88
N ASP A 12 -31.16 7.32 -16.91
CA ASP A 12 -30.19 6.51 -16.16
C ASP A 12 -29.76 5.26 -16.93
N ILE A 13 -30.69 4.67 -17.69
CA ILE A 13 -30.43 3.43 -18.43
C ILE A 13 -29.72 3.66 -19.77
N LEU A 14 -29.79 4.88 -20.33
CA LEU A 14 -29.17 5.21 -21.61
C LEU A 14 -27.68 5.55 -21.41
N ASN A 15 -26.83 4.80 -22.09
CA ASN A 15 -25.42 5.14 -22.26
C ASN A 15 -25.19 5.50 -23.73
N VAL A 16 -25.07 6.78 -24.01
CA VAL A 16 -24.95 7.32 -25.36
C VAL A 16 -23.52 7.77 -25.57
N GLU A 17 -22.96 7.48 -26.74
CA GLU A 17 -21.64 8.00 -27.09
C GLU A 17 -21.63 9.55 -27.04
N PRO A 18 -20.59 10.18 -26.46
CA PRO A 18 -20.60 11.61 -26.13
C PRO A 18 -20.95 12.55 -27.29
N GLU A 19 -20.53 12.21 -28.50
CA GLU A 19 -20.78 12.99 -29.71
C GLU A 19 -22.27 13.06 -30.08
N TYR A 20 -23.05 12.05 -29.69
CA TYR A 20 -24.47 11.90 -30.07
C TYR A 20 -25.43 12.19 -28.91
N GLU A 21 -24.93 12.48 -27.71
CA GLU A 21 -25.74 12.78 -26.51
C GLU A 21 -26.79 13.87 -26.80
N LYS A 22 -26.37 14.98 -27.44
CA LYS A 22 -27.24 16.12 -27.75
C LYS A 22 -28.34 15.74 -28.75
N ALA A 23 -27.99 14.98 -29.78
CA ALA A 23 -28.92 14.50 -30.79
C ALA A 23 -29.98 13.57 -30.18
N VAL A 24 -29.54 12.55 -29.43
CA VAL A 24 -30.42 11.56 -28.81
C VAL A 24 -31.31 12.20 -27.73
N GLU A 25 -30.75 13.10 -26.90
CA GLU A 25 -31.51 13.80 -25.87
C GLU A 25 -32.63 14.65 -26.48
N ASN A 26 -32.31 15.48 -27.48
CA ASN A 26 -33.30 16.34 -28.12
C ASN A 26 -34.38 15.52 -28.81
N ALA A 27 -34.01 14.45 -29.53
CA ALA A 27 -34.97 13.58 -30.21
C ALA A 27 -35.91 12.84 -29.23
N LEU A 28 -35.44 12.53 -28.02
CA LEU A 28 -36.29 11.98 -26.94
C LEU A 28 -37.11 13.07 -26.22
N SER A 29 -36.70 14.33 -26.27
CA SER A 29 -37.41 15.49 -25.72
C SER A 29 -37.87 15.24 -24.27
N GLU A 30 -39.12 15.52 -23.91
CA GLU A 30 -39.66 15.27 -22.56
C GLU A 30 -39.54 13.80 -22.12
N LYS A 31 -39.48 12.85 -23.06
CA LYS A 31 -39.41 11.42 -22.74
C LYS A 31 -38.11 11.03 -22.06
N ILE A 32 -37.02 11.80 -22.21
CA ILE A 32 -35.73 11.51 -21.55
C ILE A 32 -35.87 11.41 -20.02
N ASN A 33 -36.85 12.11 -19.44
CA ASN A 33 -37.16 12.11 -18.01
C ASN A 33 -38.27 11.10 -17.63
N SER A 34 -38.56 10.12 -18.48
CA SER A 34 -39.58 9.12 -18.20
C SER A 34 -39.14 8.17 -17.09
N PHE A 35 -40.07 7.75 -16.23
CA PHE A 35 -39.85 6.69 -15.26
C PHE A 35 -40.26 5.33 -15.82
N ILE A 36 -39.39 4.33 -15.67
CA ILE A 36 -39.65 2.95 -16.04
C ILE A 36 -40.31 2.26 -14.86
N LEU A 37 -41.48 1.67 -15.06
CA LEU A 37 -42.28 1.00 -14.04
C LEU A 37 -42.36 -0.50 -14.33
N LYS A 38 -42.48 -1.30 -13.26
CA LYS A 38 -42.43 -2.77 -13.37
C LYS A 38 -43.60 -3.34 -14.17
N ALA A 39 -44.82 -2.81 -14.00
CA ALA A 39 -46.01 -3.28 -14.67
C ALA A 39 -46.94 -2.16 -15.14
N LEU A 40 -47.87 -2.46 -16.06
CA LEU A 40 -48.90 -1.51 -16.49
C LEU A 40 -49.79 -1.02 -15.33
N ALA A 41 -50.07 -1.89 -14.35
CA ALA A 41 -50.83 -1.51 -13.15
C ALA A 41 -50.13 -0.40 -12.33
N ASP A 42 -48.79 -0.36 -12.33
CA ASP A 42 -48.03 0.70 -11.66
C ASP A 42 -48.25 2.06 -12.34
N ILE A 43 -48.52 2.10 -13.65
CA ILE A 43 -48.79 3.34 -14.39
C ILE A 43 -50.09 3.98 -13.90
N GLU A 44 -51.15 3.20 -13.71
CA GLU A 44 -52.44 3.70 -13.20
C GLU A 44 -52.29 4.33 -11.80
N ILE A 45 -51.51 3.67 -10.94
CA ILE A 45 -51.16 4.16 -9.61
C ILE A 45 -50.34 5.45 -9.73
N ALA A 46 -49.35 5.50 -10.61
CA ALA A 46 -48.49 6.66 -10.83
C ALA A 46 -49.29 7.88 -11.29
N ILE A 47 -50.18 7.72 -12.27
CA ILE A 47 -51.04 8.79 -12.79
C ILE A 47 -52.02 9.28 -11.72
N SER A 48 -52.61 8.37 -10.94
CA SER A 48 -53.51 8.73 -9.84
C SER A 48 -52.79 9.55 -8.75
N LYS A 49 -51.56 9.15 -8.42
CA LYS A 49 -50.68 9.90 -7.50
C LYS A 49 -50.23 11.24 -8.09
N LEU A 50 -50.02 11.32 -9.40
CA LEU A 50 -49.63 12.56 -10.08
C LEU A 50 -50.74 13.61 -10.04
N LYS A 51 -51.96 13.19 -10.40
CA LYS A 51 -53.16 14.05 -10.40
C LYS A 51 -53.48 14.58 -9.01
N SER A 52 -53.44 13.72 -7.99
CA SER A 52 -53.77 14.14 -6.60
C SER A 52 -52.76 15.14 -6.02
N LYS A 53 -51.51 15.14 -6.49
CA LYS A 53 -50.47 16.08 -6.04
C LYS A 53 -50.38 17.37 -6.87
N GLY A 54 -51.11 17.47 -7.99
CA GLY A 54 -51.11 18.66 -8.86
C GLY A 54 -49.74 18.99 -9.48
N ARG A 55 -48.87 17.99 -9.67
CA ARG A 55 -47.48 18.22 -10.09
C ARG A 55 -47.27 17.94 -11.57
N GLY A 56 -47.07 18.98 -12.39
CA GLY A 56 -46.36 18.93 -13.68
C GLY A 56 -46.76 17.83 -14.69
N ARG A 57 -45.94 17.69 -15.73
CA ARG A 57 -46.03 16.63 -16.74
C ARG A 57 -44.94 15.59 -16.45
N MET A 58 -45.31 14.31 -16.46
CA MET A 58 -44.37 13.20 -16.35
C MET A 58 -44.77 12.10 -17.33
N SER A 59 -43.77 11.36 -17.80
CA SER A 59 -43.93 10.22 -18.69
C SER A 59 -43.55 8.93 -17.97
N PHE A 60 -44.29 7.86 -18.21
CA PHE A 60 -44.10 6.56 -17.59
C PHE A 60 -44.04 5.47 -18.67
N ILE A 61 -43.11 4.53 -18.53
CA ILE A 61 -42.88 3.46 -19.50
C ILE A 61 -42.95 2.12 -18.75
N PRO A 62 -43.78 1.15 -19.17
CA PRO A 62 -43.77 -0.18 -18.58
C PRO A 62 -42.53 -0.97 -19.03
N LEU A 63 -41.98 -1.80 -18.14
CA LEU A 63 -40.83 -2.66 -18.44
C LEU A 63 -41.12 -3.65 -19.58
N ASP A 64 -42.34 -4.19 -19.63
CA ASP A 64 -42.82 -5.11 -20.68
C ASP A 64 -43.28 -4.36 -21.95
N SER A 65 -42.39 -3.56 -22.54
CA SER A 65 -42.68 -2.90 -23.81
C SER A 65 -42.43 -3.87 -24.97
N ARG A 66 -43.48 -4.30 -25.66
CA ARG A 66 -43.39 -5.19 -26.84
C ARG A 66 -42.44 -4.61 -27.87
N ILE A 67 -41.46 -5.40 -28.32
CA ILE A 67 -40.55 -5.00 -29.41
C ILE A 67 -41.37 -4.98 -30.71
N ALA A 68 -41.50 -3.83 -31.34
CA ALA A 68 -42.12 -3.74 -32.66
C ALA A 68 -41.08 -4.08 -33.74
N ASN A 69 -41.46 -4.95 -34.68
CA ASN A 69 -40.62 -5.46 -35.78
C ASN A 69 -39.82 -4.35 -36.49
N GLU A 70 -38.63 -4.74 -36.94
CA GLU A 70 -37.73 -3.91 -37.73
C GLU A 70 -38.12 -3.96 -39.20
N SER A 71 -38.44 -2.79 -39.75
CA SER A 71 -38.29 -2.53 -41.18
C SER A 71 -38.29 -1.02 -41.35
N SER A 72 -37.11 -0.41 -41.32
CA SER A 72 -36.92 0.88 -41.96
C SER A 72 -35.68 0.78 -42.80
N ASP A 73 -35.86 1.01 -44.09
CA ASP A 73 -34.74 1.25 -44.99
C ASP A 73 -33.87 2.37 -44.42
N THR A 74 -32.56 2.21 -44.51
CA THR A 74 -31.61 3.23 -44.05
C THR A 74 -31.36 4.20 -45.20
N PRO A 75 -31.74 5.49 -45.08
CA PRO A 75 -31.44 6.47 -46.12
C PRO A 75 -29.93 6.68 -46.26
N ALA A 76 -29.45 6.84 -47.49
CA ALA A 76 -28.09 7.31 -47.73
C ALA A 76 -27.95 8.77 -47.26
N GLY A 77 -26.78 9.14 -46.71
CA GLY A 77 -26.51 10.52 -46.26
C GLY A 77 -26.78 10.78 -44.77
N ILE A 78 -27.14 9.75 -44.00
CA ILE A 78 -27.15 9.81 -42.52
C ILE A 78 -25.76 9.51 -41.96
N ILE A 79 -25.53 9.93 -40.71
CA ILE A 79 -24.41 9.46 -39.89
C ILE A 79 -24.67 8.04 -39.39
N GLY A 80 -25.90 7.77 -38.93
CA GLY A 80 -26.33 6.46 -38.46
C GLY A 80 -27.69 6.50 -37.78
N ARG A 81 -28.16 5.36 -37.28
CA ARG A 81 -29.39 5.31 -36.48
C ARG A 81 -29.04 5.54 -35.02
N ALA A 82 -29.91 6.20 -34.27
CA ALA A 82 -29.67 6.43 -32.85
C ALA A 82 -29.46 5.12 -32.06
N VAL A 83 -30.09 4.01 -32.49
CA VAL A 83 -29.87 2.69 -31.88
C VAL A 83 -28.42 2.21 -31.97
N ASP A 84 -27.64 2.68 -32.95
CA ASP A 84 -26.27 2.23 -33.17
C ASP A 84 -25.29 2.87 -32.17
N PHE A 85 -25.65 4.03 -31.61
CA PHE A 85 -24.81 4.84 -30.72
C PHE A 85 -25.27 4.81 -29.25
N VAL A 86 -26.29 4.01 -28.95
CA VAL A 86 -26.92 3.93 -27.63
C VAL A 86 -26.78 2.52 -27.09
N ARG A 87 -26.15 2.40 -25.92
CA ARG A 87 -25.99 1.15 -25.17
C ARG A 87 -26.89 1.17 -23.95
N VAL A 88 -27.51 0.04 -23.66
CA VAL A 88 -28.36 -0.19 -22.49
C VAL A 88 -28.20 -1.62 -22.01
N ASP A 89 -28.54 -1.88 -20.74
CA ASP A 89 -28.59 -3.24 -20.22
C ASP A 89 -29.67 -4.08 -20.93
N ALA A 90 -29.45 -5.39 -21.00
CA ALA A 90 -30.29 -6.31 -21.75
C ALA A 90 -31.78 -6.26 -21.35
N GLU A 91 -32.06 -6.02 -20.07
CA GLU A 91 -33.43 -5.88 -19.56
C GLU A 91 -34.18 -4.65 -20.10
N PHE A 92 -33.46 -3.61 -20.55
CA PHE A 92 -34.03 -2.37 -21.08
C PHE A 92 -33.92 -2.24 -22.60
N ALA A 93 -33.27 -3.19 -23.28
CA ALA A 93 -33.03 -3.15 -24.72
C ALA A 93 -34.29 -2.92 -25.55
N GLY A 94 -35.41 -3.56 -25.17
CA GLY A 94 -36.70 -3.39 -25.84
C GLY A 94 -37.25 -1.96 -25.74
N ILE A 95 -37.12 -1.34 -24.56
CA ILE A 95 -37.57 0.04 -24.32
C ILE A 95 -36.74 1.02 -25.15
N ALA A 96 -35.41 0.95 -25.03
CA ALA A 96 -34.51 1.85 -25.73
C ALA A 96 -34.71 1.75 -27.24
N LYS A 97 -34.72 0.52 -27.77
CA LYS A 97 -34.95 0.26 -29.20
C LYS A 97 -36.29 0.82 -29.67
N ASN A 98 -37.37 0.60 -28.94
CA ASN A 98 -38.69 1.11 -29.34
C ASN A 98 -38.75 2.65 -29.40
N LEU A 99 -38.03 3.34 -28.50
CA LEU A 99 -38.02 4.79 -28.45
C LEU A 99 -37.16 5.43 -29.55
N ILE A 100 -36.07 4.77 -29.95
CA ILE A 100 -35.05 5.40 -30.80
C ILE A 100 -34.87 4.73 -32.18
N LYS A 101 -35.57 3.63 -32.47
CA LYS A 101 -35.41 2.89 -33.75
C LYS A 101 -35.68 3.68 -35.01
N ASN A 102 -36.48 4.74 -34.92
CA ASN A 102 -36.85 5.61 -36.05
C ASN A 102 -36.13 6.97 -36.02
N ILE A 103 -35.14 7.13 -35.13
CA ILE A 103 -34.36 8.35 -35.02
C ILE A 103 -33.07 8.15 -35.82
N PHE A 104 -32.88 9.00 -36.82
CA PHE A 104 -31.71 9.02 -37.70
C PHE A 104 -30.90 10.27 -37.45
N ILE A 105 -29.60 10.09 -37.22
CA ILE A 105 -28.68 11.18 -36.94
C ILE A 105 -28.07 11.65 -38.25
N VAL A 106 -28.07 12.96 -38.48
CA VAL A 106 -27.52 13.62 -39.68
C VAL A 106 -26.55 14.71 -39.29
N ILE A 107 -25.74 15.17 -40.25
CA ILE A 107 -24.69 16.17 -39.98
C ILE A 107 -25.26 17.56 -39.71
N ASP A 108 -26.29 17.98 -40.45
CA ASP A 108 -26.86 19.32 -40.37
C ASP A 108 -28.35 19.35 -40.77
N LEU A 109 -28.99 20.49 -40.49
CA LEU A 109 -30.41 20.69 -40.75
C LEU A 109 -30.74 20.64 -42.25
N LYS A 110 -29.82 21.09 -43.11
CA LYS A 110 -30.01 21.06 -44.56
C LYS A 110 -30.17 19.62 -45.04
N THR A 111 -29.28 18.73 -44.61
CA THR A 111 -29.33 17.30 -44.88
C THR A 111 -30.62 16.68 -44.35
N ALA A 112 -31.05 17.06 -43.14
CA ALA A 112 -32.30 16.58 -42.55
C ALA A 112 -33.53 16.91 -43.44
N LEU A 113 -33.61 18.14 -43.95
CA LEU A 113 -34.72 18.61 -44.79
C LEU A 113 -34.72 18.00 -46.20
N GLU A 114 -33.53 17.80 -46.78
CA GLU A 114 -33.35 17.11 -48.06
C GLU A 114 -33.81 15.65 -47.96
N LEU A 115 -33.40 14.95 -46.90
CA LEU A 115 -33.81 13.57 -46.63
C LEU A 115 -35.30 13.46 -46.35
N TYR A 116 -35.87 14.39 -45.57
CA TYR A 116 -37.32 14.46 -45.36
C TYR A 116 -38.09 14.61 -46.68
N SER A 117 -37.58 15.40 -47.63
CA SER A 117 -38.28 15.66 -48.90
C SER A 117 -38.15 14.52 -49.92
N THR A 118 -37.06 13.75 -49.87
CA THR A 118 -36.69 12.75 -50.90
C THR A 118 -36.93 11.32 -50.48
N PHE A 119 -36.86 11.03 -49.18
CA PHE A 119 -37.11 9.70 -48.66
C PHE A 119 -38.62 9.42 -48.68
N ASN A 120 -39.03 8.26 -49.20
CA ASN A 120 -40.44 7.89 -49.26
C ASN A 120 -40.88 7.47 -47.85
N ILE A 121 -41.20 8.48 -47.01
CA ILE A 121 -41.35 8.35 -45.56
C ILE A 121 -42.44 7.32 -45.23
N GLN A 122 -42.01 6.12 -44.85
CA GLN A 122 -42.81 5.29 -43.94
C GLN A 122 -43.04 6.14 -42.67
N HIS A 123 -44.30 6.36 -42.33
CA HIS A 123 -44.86 7.44 -41.50
C HIS A 123 -44.37 7.60 -40.03
N SER A 124 -43.09 7.42 -39.70
CA SER A 124 -42.60 7.54 -38.31
C SER A 124 -41.12 7.92 -38.17
N THR A 125 -40.44 8.32 -39.24
CA THR A 125 -39.02 8.70 -39.22
C THR A 125 -38.78 10.10 -38.65
N VAL A 126 -37.83 10.21 -37.72
CA VAL A 126 -37.32 11.47 -37.16
C VAL A 126 -35.88 11.65 -37.59
N PHE A 127 -35.55 12.80 -38.18
CA PHE A 127 -34.16 13.18 -38.42
C PHE A 127 -33.70 14.15 -37.33
N VAL A 128 -32.49 13.95 -36.81
CA VAL A 128 -31.90 14.83 -35.81
C VAL A 128 -30.46 15.15 -36.15
N THR A 129 -30.05 16.41 -36.04
CA THR A 129 -28.68 16.83 -36.28
C THR A 129 -27.80 16.56 -35.06
N LEU A 130 -26.47 16.62 -35.21
CA LEU A 130 -25.54 16.62 -34.06
C LEU A 130 -25.80 17.80 -33.11
N ASP A 131 -26.25 18.92 -33.66
CA ASP A 131 -26.61 20.12 -32.90
C ASP A 131 -27.99 20.06 -32.25
N GLY A 132 -28.78 19.02 -32.53
CA GLY A 132 -30.06 18.77 -31.87
C GLY A 132 -31.27 19.41 -32.52
N GLU A 133 -31.16 19.97 -33.73
CA GLU A 133 -32.34 20.28 -34.54
C GLU A 133 -33.03 19.00 -35.00
N ILE A 134 -34.36 18.98 -34.94
CA ILE A 134 -35.18 17.80 -35.20
C ILE A 134 -36.13 18.11 -36.35
N VAL A 135 -36.26 17.19 -37.30
CA VAL A 135 -37.32 17.17 -38.30
C VAL A 135 -38.24 15.97 -38.02
N GLU A 136 -39.46 16.26 -37.59
CA GLU A 136 -40.47 15.25 -37.27
C GLU A 136 -41.15 14.67 -38.52
N PRO A 137 -41.78 13.48 -38.44
CA PRO A 137 -42.57 12.93 -39.54
C PRO A 137 -43.68 13.89 -40.02
N SER A 138 -44.21 14.72 -39.11
CA SER A 138 -45.22 15.75 -39.36
C SER A 138 -44.71 16.90 -40.25
N GLY A 139 -43.39 17.01 -40.45
CA GLY A 139 -42.74 18.16 -41.09
C GLY A 139 -42.43 19.30 -40.13
N ALA A 140 -42.77 19.16 -38.83
CA ALA A 140 -42.38 20.13 -37.83
C ALA A 140 -40.85 20.12 -37.64
N VAL A 141 -40.27 21.32 -37.58
CA VAL A 141 -38.85 21.52 -37.27
C VAL A 141 -38.75 22.08 -35.87
N ILE A 142 -38.02 21.40 -35.01
CA ILE A 142 -37.78 21.79 -33.62
C ILE A 142 -36.30 22.13 -33.48
N GLY A 143 -36.01 23.29 -32.91
CA GLY A 143 -34.65 23.71 -32.60
C GLY A 143 -34.59 24.34 -31.21
N GLY A 144 -33.39 24.39 -30.65
CA GLY A 144 -33.14 24.91 -29.31
C GLY A 144 -32.09 24.09 -28.57
N GLU A 145 -31.75 24.55 -27.37
CA GLU A 145 -30.77 23.88 -26.54
C GLU A 145 -31.44 22.82 -25.65
N GLY A 146 -30.82 21.62 -25.62
CA GLY A 146 -31.21 20.54 -24.72
C GLY A 146 -30.92 20.90 -23.26
N ARG A 147 -31.39 20.07 -22.32
CA ARG A 147 -31.16 20.29 -20.88
C ARG A 147 -29.82 19.71 -20.40
N GLY A 148 -29.09 19.00 -21.26
CA GLY A 148 -27.81 18.36 -20.95
C GLY A 148 -27.94 17.24 -19.93
N VAL A 149 -29.08 16.55 -19.89
CA VAL A 149 -29.37 15.47 -18.94
C VAL A 149 -28.41 14.30 -19.15
N LEU A 150 -28.23 13.84 -20.39
CA LEU A 150 -27.37 12.70 -20.70
C LEU A 150 -25.91 12.99 -20.37
N LYS A 151 -25.41 14.16 -20.81
CA LYS A 151 -24.06 14.63 -20.49
C LYS A 151 -23.82 14.66 -18.99
N ARG A 152 -24.74 15.28 -18.23
CA ARG A 152 -24.61 15.38 -16.76
C ARG A 152 -24.66 14.02 -16.08
N LYS A 153 -25.44 13.07 -16.60
CA LYS A 153 -25.50 11.69 -16.08
C LYS A 153 -24.19 10.94 -16.35
N ARG A 154 -23.61 11.08 -17.54
CA ARG A 154 -22.27 10.53 -17.84
C ARG A 154 -21.21 11.13 -16.92
N GLU A 155 -21.16 12.46 -16.81
CA GLU A 155 -20.21 13.16 -15.93
C GLU A 155 -20.38 12.73 -14.46
N LEU A 156 -21.61 12.54 -13.99
CA LEU A 156 -21.87 12.04 -12.64
C LEU A 156 -21.30 10.62 -12.45
N ARG A 157 -21.55 9.70 -13.39
CA ARG A 157 -21.00 8.33 -13.33
C ARG A 157 -19.47 8.33 -13.32
N GLU A 158 -18.85 9.15 -14.15
CA GLU A 158 -17.39 9.29 -14.20
C GLU A 158 -16.83 9.84 -12.88
N ILE A 159 -17.49 10.83 -12.27
CA ILE A 159 -17.11 11.37 -10.96
C ILE A 159 -17.28 10.32 -9.86
N GLU A 160 -18.37 9.57 -9.85
CA GLU A 160 -18.62 8.50 -8.88
C GLU A 160 -17.56 7.39 -8.98
N GLU A 161 -17.19 7.00 -10.20
CA GLU A 161 -16.12 6.03 -10.44
C GLU A 161 -14.77 6.56 -9.93
N LEU A 162 -14.43 7.82 -10.24
CA LEU A 162 -13.21 8.46 -9.74
C LEU A 162 -13.19 8.53 -8.21
N ILE A 163 -14.32 8.84 -7.57
CA ILE A 163 -14.44 8.84 -6.11
C ILE A 163 -14.18 7.43 -5.56
N GLY A 164 -14.73 6.39 -6.18
CA GLY A 164 -14.50 4.99 -5.80
C GLY A 164 -13.00 4.64 -5.86
N GLN A 165 -12.37 4.87 -7.02
CA GLN A 165 -10.94 4.61 -7.21
C GLN A 165 -10.05 5.37 -6.20
N LYS A 166 -10.39 6.64 -5.90
CA LYS A 166 -9.66 7.44 -4.90
C LYS A 166 -9.89 6.94 -3.49
N THR A 167 -11.10 6.51 -3.16
CA THR A 167 -11.41 5.92 -1.85
C THR A 167 -10.59 4.65 -1.62
N ASP A 168 -10.53 3.75 -2.61
CA ASP A 168 -9.74 2.53 -2.52
C ASP A 168 -8.24 2.84 -2.35
N SER A 169 -7.73 3.83 -3.11
CA SER A 169 -6.34 4.28 -3.00
C SER A 169 -6.02 4.84 -1.60
N ILE A 170 -6.95 5.60 -1.00
CA ILE A 170 -6.80 6.14 0.34
C ILE A 170 -6.75 5.01 1.38
N SER A 171 -7.62 4.01 1.25
CA SER A 171 -7.62 2.85 2.15
C SER A 171 -6.30 2.08 2.09
N MET A 172 -5.78 1.82 0.89
CA MET A 172 -4.48 1.16 0.73
C MET A 172 -3.33 1.96 1.38
N LEU A 173 -3.30 3.27 1.16
CA LEU A 173 -2.28 4.14 1.77
C LEU A 173 -2.38 4.19 3.30
N GLN A 174 -3.59 4.13 3.86
CA GLN A 174 -3.80 4.06 5.31
C GLN A 174 -3.27 2.75 5.90
N GLU A 175 -3.47 1.61 5.22
CA GLU A 175 -2.88 0.33 5.64
C GLU A 175 -1.35 0.37 5.62
N ASP A 176 -0.76 0.95 4.57
CA ASP A 176 0.69 1.12 4.47
C ASP A 176 1.25 2.04 5.57
N ILE A 177 0.58 3.15 5.88
CA ILE A 177 0.96 4.04 6.97
C ILE A 177 0.98 3.28 8.30
N ASN A 178 -0.08 2.51 8.60
CA ASN A 178 -0.17 1.75 9.85
C ASN A 178 0.95 0.69 9.93
N ARG A 179 1.24 0.00 8.82
CA ARG A 179 2.35 -0.96 8.75
C ARG A 179 3.69 -0.31 9.01
N LEU A 180 3.97 0.81 8.34
CA LEU A 180 5.23 1.55 8.51
C LEU A 180 5.39 2.13 9.92
N GLN A 181 4.29 2.57 10.55
CA GLN A 181 4.30 3.02 11.94
C GLN A 181 4.65 1.88 12.91
N GLN A 182 4.13 0.68 12.69
CA GLN A 182 4.48 -0.49 13.48
C GLN A 182 5.96 -0.88 13.28
N GLU A 183 6.42 -0.94 12.03
CA GLU A 183 7.83 -1.21 11.72
C GLU A 183 8.77 -0.19 12.37
N LEU A 184 8.40 1.10 12.35
CA LEU A 184 9.17 2.15 13.01
C LEU A 184 9.24 1.92 14.52
N SER A 185 8.11 1.65 15.17
CA SER A 185 8.06 1.37 16.62
C SER A 185 8.94 0.18 16.99
N ASP A 186 8.91 -0.90 16.20
CA ASP A 186 9.71 -2.10 16.45
C ASP A 186 11.22 -1.80 16.31
N LYS A 187 11.59 -0.99 15.30
CA LYS A 187 12.98 -0.56 15.10
C LYS A 187 13.46 0.37 16.22
N GLU A 188 12.62 1.30 16.69
CA GLU A 188 12.95 2.16 17.82
C GLU A 188 13.16 1.36 19.11
N SER A 189 12.34 0.34 19.36
CA SER A 189 12.55 -0.58 20.48
C SER A 189 13.88 -1.33 20.34
N GLY A 190 14.17 -1.86 19.15
CA GLY A 190 15.43 -2.57 18.89
C GLY A 190 16.67 -1.68 19.07
N ILE A 191 16.60 -0.40 18.71
CA ILE A 191 17.68 0.56 18.96
C ILE A 191 17.92 0.71 20.46
N ARG A 192 16.87 0.90 21.27
CA ARG A 192 16.99 1.04 22.73
C ARG A 192 17.60 -0.21 23.37
N ASP A 193 17.23 -1.40 22.90
CA ASP A 193 17.78 -2.66 23.41
C ASP A 193 19.28 -2.77 23.09
N ILE A 194 19.69 -2.37 21.89
CA ILE A 194 21.10 -2.35 21.49
C ILE A 194 21.87 -1.31 22.30
N GLU A 195 21.34 -0.11 22.51
CA GLU A 195 21.96 0.93 23.34
C GLU A 195 22.21 0.42 24.77
N ASN A 196 21.22 -0.25 25.37
CA ASN A 196 21.37 -0.87 26.68
C ASN A 196 22.43 -1.98 26.69
N ALA A 197 22.48 -2.82 25.65
CA ALA A 197 23.49 -3.86 25.51
C ALA A 197 24.90 -3.28 25.41
N VAL A 198 25.09 -2.19 24.65
CA VAL A 198 26.37 -1.48 24.52
C VAL A 198 26.82 -0.94 25.87
N VAL A 199 25.94 -0.26 26.61
CA VAL A 199 26.26 0.28 27.94
C VAL A 199 26.68 -0.82 28.91
N ASN A 200 26.03 -1.98 28.86
CA ASN A 200 26.40 -3.12 29.72
C ASN A 200 27.75 -3.72 29.32
N ALA A 201 28.00 -3.91 28.02
CA ALA A 201 29.29 -4.39 27.51
C ALA A 201 30.45 -3.44 27.86
N GLU A 202 30.22 -2.12 27.81
CA GLU A 202 31.23 -1.12 28.22
C GLU A 202 31.57 -1.19 29.71
N LYS A 203 30.56 -1.43 30.56
CA LYS A 203 30.77 -1.65 32.01
C LYS A 203 31.57 -2.92 32.27
N GLU A 204 31.21 -4.02 31.63
CA GLU A 204 31.95 -5.29 31.75
C GLU A 204 33.39 -5.14 31.26
N MET A 205 33.61 -4.49 30.12
CA MET A 205 34.94 -4.21 29.60
C MET A 205 35.76 -3.35 30.58
N SER A 206 35.14 -2.33 31.19
CA SER A 206 35.81 -1.47 32.16
C SER A 206 36.21 -2.24 33.42
N LEU A 207 35.32 -3.11 33.93
CA LEU A 207 35.61 -3.96 35.08
C LEU A 207 36.74 -4.95 34.78
N SER A 208 36.70 -5.58 33.60
CA SER A 208 37.73 -6.52 33.14
C SER A 208 39.09 -5.84 32.99
N LYS A 209 39.14 -4.62 32.44
CA LYS A 209 40.37 -3.81 32.37
C LYS A 209 40.93 -3.51 33.75
N PHE A 210 40.09 -3.10 34.69
CA PHE A 210 40.52 -2.83 36.06
C PHE A 210 41.06 -4.09 36.76
N THR A 211 40.37 -5.22 36.64
CA THR A 211 40.85 -6.49 37.20
C THR A 211 42.16 -6.94 36.56
N SER A 212 42.30 -6.81 35.24
CA SER A 212 43.55 -7.11 34.54
C SER A 212 44.71 -6.24 35.01
N ALA A 213 44.48 -4.94 35.25
CA ALA A 213 45.50 -4.04 35.78
C ALA A 213 45.96 -4.46 37.18
N ASN A 214 45.01 -4.78 38.08
CA ASN A 214 45.34 -5.26 39.43
C ASN A 214 46.15 -6.57 39.40
N TYR A 215 45.78 -7.52 38.54
CA TYR A 215 46.54 -8.76 38.40
C TYR A 215 47.95 -8.52 37.87
N GLN A 216 48.12 -7.54 36.97
CA GLN A 216 49.45 -7.16 36.47
C GLN A 216 50.31 -6.54 37.58
N GLU A 217 49.76 -5.65 38.40
CA GLU A 217 50.48 -5.08 39.55
C GLU A 217 50.89 -6.13 40.57
N GLU A 218 49.99 -7.07 40.90
CA GLU A 218 50.29 -8.17 41.82
C GLU A 218 51.36 -9.11 41.24
N LYS A 219 51.32 -9.39 39.92
CA LYS A 219 52.38 -10.14 39.25
C LYS A 219 53.73 -9.43 39.37
N ASP A 220 53.80 -8.14 39.05
CA ASP A 220 55.04 -7.36 39.12
C ASP A 220 55.58 -7.27 40.56
N ARG A 221 54.69 -7.27 41.56
CA ARG A 221 55.07 -7.35 42.98
C ARG A 221 55.65 -8.71 43.35
N ILE A 222 55.04 -9.81 42.90
CA ILE A 222 55.55 -11.17 43.13
C ILE A 222 56.89 -11.36 42.42
N ASP A 223 57.03 -10.90 41.19
CA ASP A 223 58.28 -11.00 40.41
C ASP A 223 59.44 -10.28 41.12
N ARG A 224 59.19 -9.08 41.67
CA ARG A 224 60.19 -8.37 42.50
C ARG A 224 60.57 -9.14 43.76
N LYS A 225 59.60 -9.77 44.43
CA LYS A 225 59.86 -10.58 45.62
C LYS A 225 60.65 -11.84 45.29
N LEU A 226 60.36 -12.49 44.16
CA LEU A 226 61.11 -13.64 43.67
C LEU A 226 62.56 -13.26 43.34
N ALA A 227 62.77 -12.09 42.70
CA ALA A 227 64.11 -11.59 42.43
C ALA A 227 64.91 -11.35 43.71
N TYR A 228 64.31 -10.71 44.71
CA TYR A 228 64.93 -10.50 46.03
C TYR A 228 65.31 -11.83 46.71
N LEU A 229 64.37 -12.78 46.79
CA LEU A 229 64.61 -14.09 47.40
C LEU A 229 65.69 -14.89 46.64
N SER A 230 65.79 -14.73 45.32
CA SER A 230 66.82 -15.39 44.52
C SER A 230 68.22 -14.88 44.88
N ILE A 231 68.36 -13.56 45.10
CA ILE A 231 69.62 -12.96 45.56
C ILE A 231 69.96 -13.45 46.98
N GLU A 232 68.99 -13.47 47.89
CA GLU A 232 69.18 -13.95 49.27
C GLU A 232 69.62 -15.43 49.30
N VAL A 233 69.03 -16.27 48.45
CA VAL A 233 69.46 -17.67 48.30
C VAL A 233 70.90 -17.76 47.79
N GLU A 234 71.30 -16.96 46.79
CA GLU A 234 72.67 -16.95 46.31
C GLU A 234 73.67 -16.53 47.39
N GLU A 235 73.33 -15.52 48.21
CA GLU A 235 74.17 -15.08 49.33
C GLU A 235 74.33 -16.18 50.39
N ILE A 236 73.23 -16.81 50.80
CA ILE A 236 73.24 -17.93 51.74
C ILE A 236 74.07 -19.10 51.21
N VAL A 237 73.99 -19.39 49.91
CA VAL A 237 74.81 -20.44 49.28
C VAL A 237 76.30 -20.10 49.35
N ARG A 238 76.69 -18.86 49.04
CA ARG A 238 78.09 -18.40 49.16
C ARG A 238 78.58 -18.44 50.59
N GLU A 239 77.77 -18.00 51.55
CA GLU A 239 78.10 -18.04 52.97
C GLU A 239 78.30 -19.49 53.45
N LYS A 240 77.40 -20.39 53.05
CA LYS A 240 77.52 -21.82 53.34
C LYS A 240 78.81 -22.43 52.77
N GLU A 241 79.19 -22.08 51.55
CA GLU A 241 80.46 -22.54 50.97
C GLU A 241 81.68 -22.00 51.71
N SER A 242 81.66 -20.72 52.08
CA SER A 242 82.71 -20.09 52.89
C SER A 242 82.86 -20.80 54.24
N LEU A 243 81.76 -21.01 54.97
CA LEU A 243 81.76 -21.72 56.25
C LEU A 243 82.25 -23.16 56.12
N LYS A 244 81.89 -23.88 55.05
CA LYS A 244 82.43 -25.21 54.77
C LYS A 244 83.94 -25.19 54.59
N ASN A 245 84.47 -24.22 53.84
CA ASN A 245 85.91 -24.09 53.66
C ASN A 245 86.61 -23.78 54.99
N MET A 246 86.04 -22.91 55.83
CA MET A 246 86.55 -22.64 57.17
C MET A 246 86.56 -23.89 58.07
N ILE A 247 85.52 -24.72 58.01
CA ILE A 247 85.47 -25.99 58.75
C ILE A 247 86.61 -26.90 58.29
N ILE A 248 86.82 -27.06 56.98
CA ILE A 248 87.91 -27.87 56.42
C ILE A 248 89.29 -27.36 56.87
N GLU A 249 89.51 -26.04 56.86
CA GLU A 249 90.76 -25.46 57.35
C GLU A 249 90.97 -25.70 58.85
N LYS A 250 89.92 -25.56 59.66
CA LYS A 250 89.98 -25.83 61.10
C LYS A 250 90.22 -27.31 61.40
N GLU A 251 89.60 -28.22 60.67
CA GLU A 251 89.86 -29.66 60.79
C GLU A 251 91.32 -29.99 60.45
N LYS A 252 91.89 -29.40 59.39
CA LYS A 252 93.32 -29.55 59.08
C LYS A 252 94.22 -29.01 60.19
N ALA A 253 93.89 -27.85 60.75
CA ALA A 253 94.65 -27.25 61.85
C ALA A 253 94.58 -28.10 63.13
N ILE A 254 93.41 -28.67 63.45
CA ILE A 254 93.23 -29.62 64.56
C ILE A 254 94.09 -30.85 64.33
N ASN A 255 94.02 -31.49 63.15
CA ASN A 255 94.82 -32.68 62.84
C ASN A 255 96.33 -32.41 62.90
N ALA A 256 96.77 -31.25 62.43
CA ALA A 256 98.17 -30.83 62.53
C ALA A 256 98.59 -30.65 63.99
N GLY A 257 97.76 -29.97 64.80
CA GLY A 257 98.00 -29.80 66.23
C GLY A 257 97.98 -31.11 67.01
N GLU A 258 97.11 -32.06 66.66
CA GLU A 258 97.09 -33.41 67.23
C GLU A 258 98.35 -34.20 66.85
N SER A 259 98.82 -34.07 65.60
CA SER A 259 100.06 -34.70 65.14
C SER A 259 101.28 -34.13 65.86
N GLU A 260 101.34 -32.81 66.04
CA GLU A 260 102.40 -32.13 66.80
C GLU A 260 102.36 -32.52 68.28
N LYS A 261 101.16 -32.56 68.89
CA LYS A 261 100.97 -33.05 70.26
C LYS A 261 101.46 -34.49 70.41
N SER A 262 101.11 -35.38 69.48
CA SER A 262 101.55 -36.77 69.50
C SER A 262 103.07 -36.91 69.31
N ALA A 263 103.68 -36.07 68.49
CA ALA A 263 105.14 -36.03 68.34
C ALA A 263 105.82 -35.59 69.65
N ILE A 264 105.32 -34.52 70.28
CA ILE A 264 105.82 -34.06 71.59
C ILE A 264 105.62 -35.13 72.67
N GLU A 265 104.47 -35.80 72.71
CA GLU A 265 104.21 -36.90 73.65
C GLU A 265 105.17 -38.07 73.45
N LYS A 266 105.54 -38.38 72.19
CA LYS A 266 106.52 -39.40 71.86
C LYS A 266 107.94 -38.98 72.26
N ASP A 267 108.35 -37.76 71.91
CA ASP A 267 109.66 -37.21 72.31
C ASP A 267 109.80 -37.18 73.84
N MET A 268 108.71 -36.87 74.55
CA MET A 268 108.66 -36.86 76.01
C MET A 268 108.68 -38.27 76.62
N ALA A 269 108.11 -39.28 75.94
CA ALA A 269 108.22 -40.68 76.33
C ALA A 269 109.64 -41.23 76.11
N ASP A 270 110.28 -40.89 74.98
CA ASP A 270 111.66 -41.27 74.67
C ASP A 270 112.65 -40.64 75.69
N LEU A 271 112.38 -39.43 76.18
CA LEU A 271 113.14 -38.76 77.27
C LEU A 271 112.94 -39.36 78.67
N LEU A 272 111.92 -40.19 78.87
CA LEU A 272 111.64 -40.87 80.14
C LEU A 272 112.17 -42.32 80.17
N GLU A 273 112.66 -42.86 79.04
CA GLU A 273 113.29 -44.18 78.93
C GLU A 273 114.85 -44.13 78.91
N GLU A 274 115.48 -42.94 78.93
CA GLU A 274 116.90 -42.71 79.23
C GLU A 274 117.15 -42.37 80.72
#